data_AF-A0A194XF79-F1
#
_entry.id   AF-A0A194XF79-F1
#
_cell.length_a   1.000
_cell.length_b   1.000
_cell.length_c   1.000
_cell.angle_alpha   90.00
_cell.angle_beta   90.00
_cell.angle_gamma   90.00
#
_symmetry.space_group_name_H-M   'P 1'
#
loop_
_entity.id
_entity.type
_entity.pdbx_description
1 polymer ?
#
loop_
_entity_poly.entity_id
_entity_poly.type
_entity_poly.pdbx_seq_one_letter_code
_entity_poly.pdbx_strand_id
1 'polypeptide(L)'
;MHIANTEPSHTKAECTNEAVAREFTGTCRLCDQQGHRAADCPSKPPTICRNCEQEGHEALTCENPRKINRDHVKDVSGEVAWEALRAAVLDHDLDDLKEAAEQYIKANPDTTYLTLEKAFRSQGLGVYLIAIEKELGITYTNMDLQGNLDKTYNVQWRWSPKSARPKEADGWPTPEENLERLNDAGVAVDRGIPKCNNCNELGHTRAKCEQDKNETDRAEVKCYNCDTVGHRVRDCKSYSFSLLDIADS
;
A
#
# COMPACT_ATOMS: atom_id res chain seq x y z
N MET A 1 -14.15 51.35 -26.32
CA MET A 1 -13.29 50.46 -27.12
C MET A 1 -12.32 49.78 -26.18
N HIS A 2 -12.55 48.53 -25.82
CA HIS A 2 -11.54 47.70 -25.13
C HIS A 2 -10.98 46.75 -26.19
N ILE A 3 -9.74 47.01 -26.57
CA ILE A 3 -9.02 46.27 -27.60
C ILE A 3 -8.49 45.01 -26.91
N ALA A 4 -9.11 43.86 -27.16
CA ALA A 4 -8.63 42.58 -26.67
C ALA A 4 -7.40 42.20 -27.50
N ASN A 5 -6.21 42.30 -26.92
CA ASN A 5 -4.99 41.74 -27.49
C ASN A 5 -5.08 40.20 -27.41
N THR A 6 -5.43 39.57 -28.53
CA THR A 6 -5.36 38.11 -28.69
C THR A 6 -3.96 37.73 -29.14
N GLU A 7 -3.10 37.36 -28.19
CA GLU A 7 -1.82 36.72 -28.49
C GLU A 7 -2.02 35.30 -29.06
N PRO A 8 -1.09 34.79 -29.89
CA PRO A 8 -1.17 33.43 -30.42
C PRO A 8 -1.25 32.41 -29.28
N SER A 9 -2.21 31.50 -29.40
CA SER A 9 -2.44 30.38 -28.49
C SER A 9 -1.22 29.45 -28.49
N HIS A 10 -0.26 29.68 -27.59
CA HIS A 10 0.88 28.82 -27.33
C HIS A 10 0.61 27.93 -26.11
N THR A 11 1.25 26.76 -26.05
CA THR A 11 1.15 25.92 -24.86
C THR A 11 2.00 26.48 -23.72
N LYS A 12 1.70 26.11 -22.47
CA LYS A 12 2.47 26.55 -21.29
C LYS A 12 3.98 26.29 -21.41
N ALA A 13 4.38 25.24 -22.14
CA ALA A 13 5.78 24.88 -22.36
C ALA A 13 6.50 25.80 -23.35
N GLU A 14 5.75 26.50 -24.20
CA GLU A 14 6.25 27.38 -25.28
C GLU A 14 6.14 28.87 -24.91
N CYS A 15 5.68 29.18 -23.70
CA CYS A 15 5.58 30.54 -23.20
C CYS A 15 6.98 31.10 -22.93
N THR A 16 7.39 32.08 -23.73
CA THR A 16 8.68 32.78 -23.61
C THR A 16 8.62 33.97 -22.65
N ASN A 17 7.43 34.34 -22.15
CA ASN A 17 7.27 35.39 -21.16
C ASN A 17 7.93 34.97 -19.84
N GLU A 18 8.53 35.94 -19.14
CA GLU A 18 9.07 35.69 -17.81
C GLU A 18 7.99 35.16 -16.87
N ALA A 19 8.35 34.14 -16.07
CA ALA A 19 7.44 33.56 -15.11
C ALA A 19 7.10 34.57 -14.01
N VAL A 20 5.95 35.24 -14.14
CA VAL A 20 5.46 36.16 -13.12
C VAL A 20 4.96 35.34 -11.93
N ALA A 21 5.63 35.46 -10.77
CA ALA A 21 5.16 34.87 -9.53
C ALA A 21 3.82 35.50 -9.13
N ARG A 22 2.76 34.69 -9.14
CA ARG A 22 1.43 35.12 -8.66
C ARG A 22 1.27 34.67 -7.21
N GLU A 23 0.99 35.63 -6.33
CA GLU A 23 0.64 35.33 -4.94
C GLU A 23 -0.60 34.43 -4.88
N PHE A 24 -0.62 33.50 -3.93
CA PHE A 24 -1.75 32.60 -3.76
C PHE A 24 -2.87 33.33 -3.02
N THR A 25 -3.91 33.75 -3.74
CA THR A 25 -5.11 34.40 -3.17
C THR A 25 -6.20 33.41 -2.77
N GLY A 26 -5.96 32.10 -2.90
CA GLY A 26 -6.95 31.07 -2.58
C GLY A 26 -7.14 30.87 -1.07
N THR A 27 -8.20 30.14 -0.72
CA THR A 27 -8.51 29.74 0.66
C THR A 27 -7.66 28.55 1.10
N CYS A 28 -7.05 28.64 2.27
CA CYS A 28 -6.32 27.57 2.93
C CYS A 28 -7.27 26.44 3.35
N ARG A 29 -6.91 25.18 3.06
CA ARG A 29 -7.74 24.00 3.38
C ARG A 29 -7.62 23.52 4.83
N LEU A 30 -6.87 24.23 5.67
CA LEU A 30 -6.65 23.85 7.08
C LEU A 30 -7.33 24.81 8.05
N CYS A 31 -7.32 26.12 7.77
CA CYS A 31 -7.87 27.15 8.64
C CYS A 31 -8.93 28.03 7.97
N ASP A 32 -9.28 27.73 6.70
CA ASP A 32 -10.25 28.46 5.89
C ASP A 32 -9.97 29.96 5.69
N GLN A 33 -8.75 30.42 5.99
CA GLN A 33 -8.29 31.79 5.72
C GLN A 33 -7.67 31.90 4.32
N GLN A 34 -7.77 33.07 3.70
CA GLN A 34 -7.18 33.34 2.38
C GLN A 34 -5.71 33.76 2.47
N GLY A 35 -5.00 33.73 1.33
CA GLY A 35 -3.68 34.34 1.20
C GLY A 35 -2.49 33.39 1.42
N HIS A 36 -2.73 32.12 1.76
CA HIS A 36 -1.67 31.12 1.92
C HIS A 36 -2.16 29.70 1.60
N ARG A 37 -1.23 28.82 1.22
CA ARG A 37 -1.52 27.41 0.98
C ARG A 37 -1.46 26.65 2.31
N ALA A 38 -2.10 25.48 2.37
CA ALA A 38 -2.05 24.61 3.55
C ALA A 38 -0.62 24.26 4.00
N ALA A 39 0.34 24.21 3.07
CA ALA A 39 1.75 23.97 3.38
C ALA A 39 2.37 25.09 4.25
N ASP A 40 1.88 26.33 4.07
CA ASP A 40 2.39 27.56 4.67
C ASP A 40 1.43 28.13 5.73
N CYS A 41 0.49 27.32 6.22
CA CYS A 41 -0.53 27.76 7.18
C CYS A 41 0.10 28.13 8.53
N PRO A 42 -0.11 29.37 9.04
CA PRO A 42 0.45 29.80 10.32
C PRO A 42 -0.18 29.09 11.52
N SER A 43 -1.40 28.55 11.35
CA SER A 43 -2.13 27.76 12.35
C SER A 43 -2.13 26.27 12.00
N LYS A 44 -1.10 25.79 11.31
CA LYS A 44 -0.99 24.38 10.91
C LYS A 44 -0.97 23.48 12.16
N PRO A 45 -1.90 22.51 12.28
CA PRO A 45 -1.87 21.57 13.39
C PRO A 45 -0.59 20.71 13.34
N PRO A 46 -0.16 20.13 14.46
CA PRO A 46 0.95 19.19 14.50
C PRO A 46 0.76 18.07 13.47
N THR A 47 1.86 17.63 12.86
CA THR A 47 1.83 16.44 12.00
C THR A 47 1.55 15.22 12.87
N ILE A 48 0.46 14.51 12.57
CA ILE A 48 0.13 13.22 13.16
C ILE A 48 0.77 12.12 12.31
N CYS A 49 1.52 11.24 12.96
CA CYS A 49 2.16 10.09 12.31
C CYS A 49 1.10 9.13 11.76
N ARG A 50 1.19 8.79 10.47
CA ARG A 50 0.23 7.89 9.80
C ARG A 50 0.42 6.41 10.15
N ASN A 51 1.46 6.08 10.92
CA ASN A 51 1.69 4.71 11.40
C ASN A 51 1.14 4.49 12.81
N CYS A 52 1.51 5.35 13.77
CA CYS A 52 1.18 5.16 15.19
C CYS A 52 0.16 6.18 15.75
N GLU A 53 -0.25 7.17 14.95
CA GLU A 53 -1.20 8.24 15.33
C GLU A 53 -0.73 9.19 16.44
N GLN A 54 0.57 9.19 16.77
CA GLN A 54 1.17 10.16 17.69
C GLN A 54 1.70 11.38 16.95
N GLU A 55 1.79 12.52 17.65
CA GLU A 55 2.32 13.76 17.12
C GLU A 55 3.86 13.80 17.13
N GLY A 56 4.44 14.71 16.33
CA GLY A 56 5.85 15.11 16.46
C GLY A 56 6.85 14.34 15.59
N HIS A 57 6.41 13.36 14.80
CA HIS A 57 7.27 12.65 13.85
C HIS A 57 6.51 12.20 12.59
N GLU A 58 7.25 11.85 11.54
CA GLU A 58 6.70 11.29 10.30
C GLU A 58 6.75 9.76 10.31
N ALA A 59 5.94 9.12 9.46
CA ALA A 59 5.92 7.66 9.34
C ALA A 59 7.30 7.07 8.96
N LEU A 60 8.14 7.82 8.24
CA LEU A 60 9.48 7.40 7.83
C LEU A 60 10.42 7.18 9.01
N THR A 61 10.28 7.98 10.07
CA THR A 61 11.14 7.93 11.27
C THR A 61 10.36 7.44 12.49
N CYS A 62 9.26 6.72 12.27
CA CYS A 62 8.41 6.20 13.34
C CYS A 62 9.00 4.90 13.88
N GLU A 63 9.39 4.90 15.16
CA GLU A 63 9.84 3.70 15.87
C GLU A 63 8.70 3.00 16.66
N ASN A 64 7.54 3.66 16.74
CA ASN A 64 6.39 3.12 17.45
C ASN A 64 5.69 2.01 16.65
N PRO A 65 5.07 1.04 17.35
CA PRO A 65 4.19 0.07 16.73
C PRO A 65 3.06 0.75 15.94
N ARG A 66 2.67 0.14 14.82
CA ARG A 66 1.52 0.59 14.03
C ARG A 66 0.25 0.50 14.87
N LYS A 67 -0.57 1.54 14.80
CA LYS A 67 -1.92 1.50 15.36
C LYS A 67 -2.78 0.57 14.50
N ILE A 68 -3.19 -0.57 15.07
CA ILE A 68 -4.04 -1.54 14.39
C ILE A 68 -5.51 -1.26 14.72
N ASN A 69 -6.34 -1.04 13.69
CA ASN A 69 -7.79 -0.96 13.82
C ASN A 69 -8.42 -2.34 13.55
N ARG A 70 -9.18 -2.88 14.51
CA ARG A 70 -9.92 -4.15 14.42
C ARG A 70 -11.43 -3.96 14.54
N ASP A 71 -11.94 -2.78 14.18
CA ASP A 71 -13.37 -2.45 14.30
C ASP A 71 -14.23 -3.27 13.34
N HIS A 72 -13.65 -3.69 12.21
CA HIS A 72 -14.29 -4.58 11.23
C HIS A 72 -14.40 -6.04 11.70
N VAL A 73 -13.63 -6.44 12.72
CA VAL A 73 -13.65 -7.79 13.27
C VAL A 73 -14.76 -7.88 14.31
N LYS A 74 -15.58 -8.92 14.23
CA LYS A 74 -16.71 -9.12 15.14
C LYS A 74 -16.25 -9.23 16.60
N ASP A 75 -16.96 -8.57 17.51
CA ASP A 75 -16.78 -8.70 18.95
C ASP A 75 -17.40 -10.01 19.46
N VAL A 76 -16.55 -10.95 19.89
CA VAL A 76 -16.90 -12.20 20.57
C VAL A 76 -15.90 -12.49 21.68
N SER A 77 -16.23 -13.38 22.62
CA SER A 77 -15.26 -13.77 23.65
C SER A 77 -14.13 -14.62 23.07
N GLY A 78 -13.00 -14.69 23.78
CA GLY A 78 -11.86 -15.50 23.38
C GLY A 78 -12.21 -16.99 23.27
N GLU A 79 -13.03 -17.50 24.17
CA GLU A 79 -13.47 -18.91 24.17
C GLU A 79 -14.34 -19.22 22.96
N VAL A 80 -15.28 -18.33 22.63
CA VAL A 80 -16.16 -18.49 21.46
C VAL A 80 -15.34 -18.46 20.17
N ALA A 81 -14.41 -17.50 20.05
CA ALA A 81 -13.53 -17.42 18.89
C ALA A 81 -12.60 -18.65 18.78
N TRP A 82 -12.10 -19.16 19.90
CA TRP A 82 -11.25 -20.35 19.92
C TRP A 82 -12.00 -21.61 19.48
N GLU A 83 -13.23 -21.81 19.92
CA GLU A 83 -14.04 -22.96 19.46
C GLU A 83 -14.41 -22.85 17.98
N ALA A 84 -14.70 -21.64 17.48
CA ALA A 84 -14.89 -21.40 16.05
C ALA A 84 -13.60 -21.70 15.26
N LEU A 85 -12.44 -21.31 15.77
CA LEU A 85 -11.14 -21.61 15.19
C LEU A 85 -10.92 -23.12 15.09
N ARG A 86 -11.22 -23.86 16.16
CA ARG A 86 -11.09 -25.33 16.18
C ARG A 86 -12.01 -26.01 15.18
N ALA A 87 -13.25 -25.54 15.06
CA ALA A 87 -14.20 -26.02 14.06
C ALA A 87 -13.65 -25.80 12.64
N ALA A 88 -13.15 -24.60 12.32
CA ALA A 88 -12.56 -24.31 11.02
C ALA A 88 -11.32 -25.17 10.71
N VAL A 89 -10.49 -25.47 11.71
CA VAL A 89 -9.37 -26.41 11.56
C VAL A 89 -9.85 -27.81 11.21
N LEU A 90 -10.91 -28.30 11.86
CA LEU A 90 -11.49 -29.63 11.58
C LEU A 90 -12.04 -29.72 10.16
N ASP A 91 -12.69 -28.64 9.70
CA ASP A 91 -13.28 -28.55 8.37
C ASP A 91 -12.23 -28.23 7.29
N HIS A 92 -10.97 -28.02 7.68
CA HIS A 92 -9.88 -27.57 6.79
C HIS A 92 -10.21 -26.27 6.03
N ASP A 93 -11.03 -25.41 6.63
CA ASP A 93 -11.40 -24.11 6.06
C ASP A 93 -10.42 -23.04 6.50
N LEU A 94 -9.63 -22.53 5.55
CA LEU A 94 -8.58 -21.55 5.84
C LEU A 94 -9.16 -20.14 6.09
N ASP A 95 -10.27 -19.81 5.43
CA ASP A 95 -10.83 -18.46 5.51
C ASP A 95 -11.58 -18.31 6.84
N ASP A 96 -12.40 -19.30 7.22
CA ASP A 96 -13.06 -19.35 8.52
C ASP A 96 -12.04 -19.42 9.68
N LEU A 97 -10.93 -20.14 9.47
CA LEU A 97 -9.83 -20.22 10.44
C LEU A 97 -9.22 -18.83 10.68
N LYS A 98 -8.93 -18.09 9.62
CA LYS A 98 -8.35 -16.75 9.74
C LYS A 98 -9.33 -15.77 10.38
N GLU A 99 -10.60 -15.82 10.01
CA GLU A 99 -11.64 -14.99 10.62
C GLU A 99 -11.73 -15.26 12.13
N ALA A 100 -11.82 -16.54 12.53
CA ALA A 100 -11.88 -16.92 13.94
C ALA A 100 -10.60 -16.56 14.70
N ALA A 101 -9.43 -16.67 14.05
CA ALA A 101 -8.16 -16.23 14.63
C ALA A 101 -8.14 -14.71 14.87
N GLU A 102 -8.63 -13.90 13.94
CA GLU A 102 -8.73 -12.45 14.11
C GLU A 102 -9.67 -12.08 15.26
N GLN A 103 -10.80 -12.77 15.38
CA GLN A 103 -11.73 -12.63 16.51
C GLN A 103 -11.05 -12.98 17.84
N TYR A 104 -10.28 -14.07 17.87
CA TYR A 104 -9.53 -14.50 19.06
C TYR A 104 -8.46 -13.47 19.45
N ILE A 105 -7.71 -12.95 18.48
CA ILE A 105 -6.68 -11.93 18.69
C ILE A 105 -7.29 -10.62 19.18
N LYS A 106 -8.47 -10.24 18.67
CA LYS A 106 -9.20 -9.07 19.15
C LYS A 106 -9.61 -9.22 20.62
N ALA A 107 -10.09 -10.40 21.02
CA ALA A 107 -10.44 -10.69 22.40
C ALA A 107 -9.23 -10.85 23.34
N ASN A 108 -8.06 -11.23 22.80
CA ASN A 108 -6.83 -11.51 23.55
C ASN A 108 -5.64 -10.73 22.94
N PRO A 109 -5.52 -9.41 23.18
CA PRO A 109 -4.57 -8.53 22.47
C PRO A 109 -3.09 -8.87 22.70
N ASP A 110 -2.75 -9.56 23.79
CA ASP A 110 -1.39 -10.01 24.11
C ASP A 110 -0.98 -11.28 23.34
N THR A 111 -1.88 -11.85 22.55
CA THR A 111 -1.61 -13.05 21.74
C THR A 111 -0.52 -12.77 20.71
N THR A 112 0.52 -13.58 20.71
CA THR A 112 1.57 -13.59 19.67
C THR A 112 1.47 -14.81 18.78
N TYR A 113 2.09 -14.78 17.60
CA TYR A 113 2.16 -15.95 16.73
C TYR A 113 2.81 -17.16 17.41
N LEU A 114 3.81 -16.94 18.27
CA LEU A 114 4.41 -18.00 19.08
C LEU A 114 3.40 -18.64 20.05
N THR A 115 2.60 -17.82 20.74
CA THR A 115 1.60 -18.35 21.68
C THR A 115 0.50 -19.13 20.97
N LEU A 116 0.05 -18.67 19.79
CA LEU A 116 -0.89 -19.40 18.95
C LEU A 116 -0.31 -20.74 18.50
N GLU A 117 0.91 -20.76 17.96
CA GLU A 117 1.55 -21.99 17.49
C GLU A 117 1.73 -23.01 18.63
N LYS A 118 2.14 -22.55 19.81
CA LYS A 118 2.24 -23.41 21.01
C LYS A 118 0.87 -23.99 21.40
N ALA A 119 -0.19 -23.19 21.33
CA ALA A 119 -1.55 -23.63 21.63
C ALA A 119 -2.07 -24.65 20.59
N PHE A 120 -1.80 -24.42 19.31
CA PHE A 120 -2.14 -25.37 18.24
C PHE A 120 -1.48 -26.72 18.46
N ARG A 121 -0.17 -26.72 18.74
CA ARG A 121 0.58 -27.95 19.02
C ARG A 121 0.13 -28.67 20.29
N SER A 122 -0.08 -27.93 21.38
CA SER A 122 -0.46 -28.55 22.66
C SER A 122 -1.85 -29.19 22.62
N GLN A 123 -2.74 -28.66 21.79
CA GLN A 123 -4.09 -29.18 21.57
C GLN A 123 -4.17 -30.17 20.39
N GLY A 124 -3.06 -30.44 19.70
CA GLY A 124 -3.04 -31.32 18.53
C GLY A 124 -3.88 -30.81 17.37
N LEU A 125 -4.06 -29.49 17.25
CA LEU A 125 -4.73 -28.88 16.10
C LEU A 125 -3.82 -29.04 14.88
N GLY A 126 -4.34 -29.62 13.80
CA GLY A 126 -3.60 -29.94 12.58
C GLY A 126 -3.20 -28.73 11.72
N VAL A 127 -2.95 -27.59 12.36
CA VAL A 127 -2.57 -26.32 11.73
C VAL A 127 -1.29 -25.79 12.35
N TYR A 128 -0.48 -25.16 11.51
CA TYR A 128 0.85 -24.71 11.86
C TYR A 128 1.08 -23.30 11.32
N LEU A 129 1.59 -22.42 12.16
CA LEU A 129 2.16 -21.14 11.78
C LEU A 129 3.64 -21.34 11.49
N ILE A 130 4.01 -21.20 10.22
CA ILE A 130 5.38 -21.39 9.76
C ILE A 130 6.01 -20.04 9.41
N ALA A 131 7.13 -19.72 10.05
CA ALA A 131 7.90 -18.50 9.84
C ALA A 131 8.99 -18.73 8.77
N ILE A 132 8.73 -18.19 7.57
CA ILE A 132 9.60 -18.34 6.41
C ILE A 132 10.28 -17.01 6.11
N GLU A 133 11.59 -17.04 5.86
CA GLU A 133 12.32 -15.87 5.39
C GLU A 133 11.94 -15.60 3.93
N LYS A 134 11.53 -14.35 3.66
CA LYS A 134 11.09 -13.94 2.33
C LYS A 134 11.50 -12.50 2.08
N GLU A 135 12.17 -12.29 0.96
CA GLU A 135 12.45 -10.94 0.47
C GLU A 135 11.14 -10.24 0.10
N LEU A 136 10.92 -9.07 0.69
CA LEU A 136 9.81 -8.19 0.38
C LEU A 136 10.32 -7.01 -0.43
N GLY A 137 9.48 -6.49 -1.33
CA GLY A 137 9.76 -5.20 -1.94
C GLY A 137 9.83 -4.10 -0.87
N ILE A 138 10.64 -3.07 -1.09
CA ILE A 138 10.90 -2.00 -0.10
C ILE A 138 9.65 -1.28 0.42
N THR A 139 8.54 -1.29 -0.31
CA THR A 139 7.26 -0.70 0.12
C THR A 139 6.51 -1.58 1.14
N TYR A 140 6.96 -2.80 1.36
CA TYR A 140 6.37 -3.75 2.28
C TYR A 140 7.31 -4.01 3.47
N THR A 141 6.71 -4.49 4.55
CA THR A 141 7.42 -4.98 5.74
C THR A 141 6.57 -6.07 6.40
N ASN A 142 7.17 -6.98 7.16
CA ASN A 142 6.38 -7.90 7.98
C ASN A 142 6.02 -7.20 9.30
N MET A 143 4.77 -7.33 9.72
CA MET A 143 4.24 -6.74 10.95
C MET A 143 3.65 -7.82 11.85
N ASP A 144 3.98 -7.79 13.14
CA ASP A 144 3.40 -8.71 14.12
C ASP A 144 1.96 -8.33 14.53
N LEU A 145 1.35 -9.16 15.38
CA LEU A 145 -0.02 -8.96 15.85
C LEU A 145 -0.20 -7.72 16.71
N GLN A 146 0.89 -7.20 17.29
CA GLN A 146 0.93 -6.00 18.14
C GLN A 146 1.25 -4.74 17.33
N GLY A 147 1.55 -4.87 16.04
CA GLY A 147 1.82 -3.75 15.13
C GLY A 147 3.29 -3.39 15.02
N ASN A 148 4.20 -4.14 15.65
CA ASN A 148 5.62 -3.90 15.47
C ASN A 148 6.00 -4.28 14.04
N LEU A 149 6.60 -3.33 13.32
CA LEU A 149 7.05 -3.52 11.94
C LEU A 149 8.44 -4.18 11.91
N ASP A 150 8.92 -4.43 10.69
CA ASP A 150 10.30 -4.85 10.40
C ASP A 150 10.67 -6.21 10.96
N LYS A 151 9.68 -7.10 11.01
CA LYS A 151 9.91 -8.51 11.32
C LYS A 151 10.66 -9.21 10.18
N THR A 152 11.60 -10.07 10.53
CA THR A 152 12.40 -10.79 9.53
C THR A 152 11.56 -11.81 8.79
N TYR A 153 10.74 -12.59 9.52
CA TYR A 153 10.05 -13.74 8.96
C TYR A 153 8.60 -13.44 8.57
N ASN A 154 8.16 -14.06 7.47
CA ASN A 154 6.77 -14.03 7.03
C ASN A 154 6.01 -15.24 7.57
N VAL A 155 4.92 -14.99 8.30
CA VAL A 155 4.05 -16.03 8.87
C VAL A 155 3.14 -16.60 7.79
N GLN A 156 3.13 -17.94 7.69
CA GLN A 156 2.25 -18.68 6.79
C GLN A 156 1.43 -19.71 7.57
N TRP A 157 0.13 -19.75 7.30
CA TRP A 157 -0.78 -20.76 7.81
C TRP A 157 -0.67 -22.03 6.95
N ARG A 158 -0.41 -23.18 7.57
CA ARG A 158 -0.17 -24.46 6.87
C ARG A 158 -0.90 -25.61 7.56
N TRP A 159 -1.43 -26.53 6.77
CA TRP A 159 -2.03 -27.79 7.26
C TRP A 159 -1.01 -28.91 7.52
N SER A 160 0.28 -28.63 7.33
CA SER A 160 1.36 -29.60 7.52
C SER A 160 2.58 -28.87 8.07
N PRO A 161 3.34 -29.49 8.99
CA PRO A 161 4.59 -28.93 9.49
C PRO A 161 5.75 -29.15 8.51
N LYS A 162 5.52 -29.85 7.39
CA LYS A 162 6.52 -30.16 6.37
C LYS A 162 6.27 -29.30 5.13
N SER A 163 7.35 -28.95 4.43
CA SER A 163 7.25 -28.27 3.14
C SER A 163 6.47 -29.15 2.15
N ALA A 164 5.46 -28.55 1.50
CA ALA A 164 4.63 -29.26 0.52
C ALA A 164 5.33 -29.37 -0.84
N ARG A 165 6.27 -28.47 -1.12
CA ARG A 165 6.94 -28.34 -2.41
C ARG A 165 8.45 -28.50 -2.22
N PRO A 166 9.16 -29.27 -3.08
CA PRO A 166 10.61 -29.39 -3.00
C PRO A 166 11.35 -28.05 -3.02
N LYS A 167 10.84 -27.07 -3.80
CA LYS A 167 11.41 -25.72 -3.86
C LYS A 167 11.31 -24.93 -2.55
N GLU A 168 10.39 -25.29 -1.67
CA GLU A 168 10.24 -24.65 -0.35
C GLU A 168 11.15 -25.30 0.70
N ALA A 169 11.75 -26.46 0.43
CA ALA A 169 12.52 -27.21 1.41
C ALA A 169 13.79 -26.50 1.87
N ASP A 170 14.45 -25.74 0.98
CA ASP A 170 15.74 -25.09 1.23
C ASP A 170 15.67 -23.95 2.27
N GLY A 171 14.47 -23.42 2.54
CA GLY A 171 14.23 -22.37 3.55
C GLY A 171 13.27 -22.78 4.67
N TRP A 172 12.86 -24.06 4.70
CA TRP A 172 11.85 -24.54 5.63
C TRP A 172 12.46 -24.78 7.03
N PRO A 173 11.95 -24.15 8.10
CA PRO A 173 12.51 -24.31 9.43
C PRO A 173 12.21 -25.70 9.99
N THR A 174 13.10 -26.20 10.85
CA THR A 174 12.76 -27.27 11.79
C THR A 174 11.68 -26.79 12.79
N PRO A 175 10.96 -27.69 13.48
CA PRO A 175 9.96 -27.28 14.46
C PRO A 175 10.51 -26.35 15.56
N GLU A 176 11.72 -26.61 16.04
CA GLU A 176 12.38 -25.83 17.09
C GLU A 176 12.79 -24.44 16.57
N GLU A 177 13.45 -24.38 15.41
CA GLU A 177 13.80 -23.10 14.75
C GLU A 177 12.54 -22.28 14.46
N ASN A 178 11.45 -22.92 14.04
CA ASN A 178 10.20 -22.24 13.75
C ASN A 178 9.65 -21.50 14.97
N LEU A 179 9.69 -22.11 16.16
CA LEU A 179 9.26 -21.47 17.40
C LEU A 179 10.11 -20.25 17.76
N GLU A 180 11.41 -20.29 17.50
CA GLU A 180 12.29 -19.13 17.68
C GLU A 180 11.94 -18.01 16.69
N ARG A 181 11.86 -18.36 15.39
CA ARG A 181 11.53 -17.43 14.31
C ARG A 181 10.18 -16.73 14.52
N LEU A 182 9.19 -17.40 15.11
CA LEU A 182 7.87 -16.81 15.39
C LEU A 182 7.90 -15.62 16.37
N ASN A 183 8.98 -15.41 17.14
CA ASN A 183 9.14 -14.18 17.94
C ASN A 183 9.47 -12.94 17.07
N ASP A 184 10.05 -13.17 15.90
CA ASP A 184 10.41 -12.14 14.92
C ASP A 184 9.69 -12.36 13.58
N ALA A 185 8.45 -12.81 13.67
CA ALA A 185 7.61 -13.08 12.50
C ALA A 185 6.42 -12.14 12.45
N GLY A 186 6.04 -11.79 11.23
CA GLY A 186 4.90 -10.96 10.93
C GLY A 186 4.21 -11.35 9.63
N VAL A 187 3.13 -10.65 9.31
CA VAL A 187 2.49 -10.72 7.99
C VAL A 187 2.93 -9.54 7.16
N ALA A 188 3.10 -9.76 5.85
CA ALA A 188 3.49 -8.70 4.94
C ALA A 188 2.39 -7.65 4.84
N VAL A 189 2.72 -6.40 5.14
CA VAL A 189 1.84 -5.24 5.05
C VAL A 189 2.55 -4.12 4.31
N ASP A 190 1.78 -3.20 3.73
CA ASP A 190 2.33 -1.95 3.18
C ASP A 190 2.98 -1.15 4.33
N ARG A 191 4.17 -0.59 4.09
CA ARG A 191 4.92 0.20 5.08
C ARG A 191 4.25 1.56 5.36
N GLY A 192 3.37 2.02 4.48
CA GLY A 192 2.68 3.31 4.57
C GLY A 192 3.55 4.49 4.14
N ILE A 193 4.73 4.22 3.57
CA ILE A 193 5.72 5.21 3.18
C ILE A 193 5.79 5.26 1.64
N PRO A 194 5.64 6.44 1.02
CA PRO A 194 5.66 6.54 -0.43
C PRO A 194 7.03 6.18 -0.98
N LYS A 195 7.04 5.36 -2.04
CA LYS A 195 8.21 5.14 -2.88
C LYS A 195 8.27 6.22 -3.96
N CYS A 196 9.44 6.81 -4.14
CA CYS A 196 9.70 7.75 -5.19
C CYS A 196 9.83 7.01 -6.54
N ASN A 197 8.97 7.33 -7.51
CA ASN A 197 9.05 6.75 -8.86
C ASN A 197 10.21 7.31 -9.72
N ASN A 198 11.13 8.09 -9.14
CA ASN A 198 12.34 8.58 -9.81
C ASN A 198 13.56 7.79 -9.34
N CYS A 199 13.89 7.88 -8.04
CA CYS A 199 15.06 7.24 -7.44
C CYS A 199 14.78 5.86 -6.82
N ASN A 200 13.51 5.45 -6.73
CA ASN A 200 13.06 4.25 -6.03
C ASN A 200 13.31 4.21 -4.51
N GLU A 201 13.72 5.31 -3.89
CA GLU A 201 13.84 5.41 -2.43
C GLU A 201 12.50 5.73 -1.76
N LEU A 202 12.41 5.49 -0.46
CA LEU A 202 11.23 5.77 0.35
C LEU A 202 11.25 7.20 0.94
N GLY A 203 10.09 7.69 1.35
CA GLY A 203 9.95 8.90 2.16
C GLY A 203 9.53 10.15 1.38
N HIS A 204 9.67 10.12 0.06
CA HIS A 204 9.30 11.23 -0.81
C HIS A 204 8.64 10.76 -2.11
N THR A 205 8.03 11.70 -2.83
CA THR A 205 7.46 11.44 -4.16
C THR A 205 8.38 12.06 -5.22
N ARG A 206 8.21 11.70 -6.50
CA ARG A 206 8.97 12.27 -7.62
C ARG A 206 8.97 13.82 -7.63
N ALA A 207 7.91 14.45 -7.14
CA ALA A 207 7.81 15.90 -7.07
C ALA A 207 8.78 16.55 -6.07
N LYS A 208 9.17 15.81 -5.03
CA LYS A 208 10.10 16.24 -3.97
C LYS A 208 11.42 15.46 -4.03
N CYS A 209 11.74 14.85 -5.18
CA CYS A 209 12.99 14.14 -5.37
C CYS A 209 14.09 15.15 -5.69
N GLU A 210 15.20 15.08 -4.95
CA GLU A 210 16.37 15.94 -5.15
C GLU A 210 17.28 15.43 -6.27
N GLN A 211 17.17 14.15 -6.62
CA GLN A 211 17.90 13.58 -7.75
C GLN A 211 17.35 14.11 -9.07
N ASP A 212 18.24 14.21 -10.04
CA ASP A 212 17.86 14.56 -11.40
C ASP A 212 16.73 13.66 -11.89
N LYS A 213 15.77 14.27 -12.57
CA LYS A 213 14.62 13.54 -13.08
C LYS A 213 15.13 12.60 -14.15
N ASN A 214 15.02 11.31 -13.88
CA ASN A 214 15.31 10.30 -14.87
C ASN A 214 14.38 10.52 -16.07
N GLU A 215 14.96 10.62 -17.26
CA GLU A 215 14.22 10.72 -18.52
C GLU A 215 13.58 9.36 -18.77
N THR A 216 12.42 9.15 -18.15
CA THR A 216 11.55 8.05 -18.55
C THR A 216 10.95 8.44 -19.89
N ASP A 217 11.35 7.74 -20.96
CA ASP A 217 10.70 7.83 -22.26
C ASP A 217 9.19 7.83 -22.06
N ARG A 218 8.54 8.95 -22.36
CA ARG A 218 7.08 8.96 -22.39
C ARG A 218 6.69 7.99 -23.48
N ALA A 219 6.06 6.88 -23.10
CA ALA A 219 5.53 5.93 -24.06
C ALA A 219 4.72 6.69 -25.12
N GLU A 220 5.27 6.76 -26.33
CA GLU A 220 4.66 7.50 -27.42
C GLU A 220 3.31 6.85 -27.72
N VAL A 221 2.25 7.65 -27.70
CA VAL A 221 0.91 7.16 -28.02
C VAL A 221 0.85 6.94 -29.54
N LYS A 222 1.06 5.69 -29.96
CA LYS A 222 0.95 5.26 -31.37
C LYS A 222 -0.51 4.97 -31.73
N CYS A 223 -0.98 5.55 -32.83
CA CYS A 223 -2.28 5.25 -33.40
C CYS A 223 -2.22 3.97 -34.23
N TYR A 224 -2.92 2.92 -33.81
CA TYR A 224 -2.97 1.64 -34.51
C TYR A 224 -3.75 1.66 -35.84
N ASN A 225 -4.38 2.80 -36.20
CA ASN A 225 -5.11 2.93 -37.47
C ASN A 225 -4.26 3.55 -38.58
N CYS A 226 -3.37 4.49 -38.27
CA CYS A 226 -2.55 5.20 -39.27
C CYS A 226 -1.05 5.12 -38.98
N ASP A 227 -0.65 4.34 -37.98
CA ASP A 227 0.73 4.13 -37.52
C ASP A 227 1.50 5.39 -37.08
N THR A 228 0.85 6.55 -37.03
CA THR A 228 1.47 7.80 -36.55
C THR A 228 1.36 7.96 -35.03
N VAL A 229 2.30 8.70 -34.45
CA VAL A 229 2.36 8.98 -33.00
C VAL A 229 1.66 10.31 -32.66
N GLY A 230 1.24 10.47 -31.41
CA GLY A 230 0.69 11.73 -30.88
C GLY A 230 -0.84 11.79 -30.77
N HIS A 231 -1.56 10.71 -31.10
CA HIS A 231 -3.00 10.60 -30.88
C HIS A 231 -3.44 9.14 -30.69
N ARG A 232 -4.59 8.93 -30.03
CA ARG A 232 -5.22 7.60 -29.92
C ARG A 232 -6.10 7.34 -31.13
N VAL A 233 -6.42 6.07 -31.42
CA VAL A 233 -7.30 5.69 -32.56
C VAL A 233 -8.61 6.47 -32.57
N ARG A 234 -9.19 6.80 -31.41
CA ARG A 234 -10.42 7.60 -31.31
C ARG A 234 -10.30 9.02 -31.85
N ASP A 235 -9.11 9.60 -31.76
CA ASP A 235 -8.81 10.98 -32.17
C ASP A 235 -8.16 11.01 -33.56
N CYS A 236 -8.21 9.88 -34.29
CA CYS A 236 -7.58 9.72 -35.59
C CYS A 236 -8.36 10.43 -36.68
N LYS A 237 -7.79 11.51 -37.22
CA LYS A 237 -8.39 12.33 -38.28
C LYS A 237 -8.47 11.64 -39.64
N SER A 238 -7.80 10.50 -39.84
CA SER A 238 -7.97 9.71 -41.06
C SER A 238 -9.31 8.99 -41.13
N TYR A 239 -10.06 8.95 -40.03
CA TYR A 239 -11.46 8.52 -40.00
C TYR A 239 -12.39 9.73 -40.20
N SER A 240 -12.41 10.28 -41.42
CA SER A 240 -13.60 11.01 -41.87
C SER A 240 -14.61 9.98 -42.35
N PHE A 241 -15.56 9.59 -41.50
CA PHE A 241 -16.74 8.84 -41.94
C PHE A 241 -17.56 9.78 -42.84
N SER A 242 -17.31 9.75 -44.15
CA SER A 242 -18.15 10.44 -45.13
C SER A 242 -19.49 9.71 -45.19
N LEU A 243 -20.51 10.32 -44.60
CA LEU A 243 -21.92 9.93 -44.65
C LEU A 243 -22.53 10.09 -46.06
N LEU A 244 -21.89 9.58 -47.12
CA LEU A 244 -22.37 9.78 -48.50
C LEU A 244 -22.44 8.55 -49.41
N ASP A 245 -22.14 7.33 -48.96
CA ASP A 245 -22.24 6.13 -49.82
C ASP A 245 -23.36 5.16 -49.43
N ILE A 246 -24.57 5.67 -49.16
CA ILE A 246 -25.81 4.87 -49.25
C ILE A 246 -26.84 5.66 -50.07
N ALA A 247 -26.56 5.83 -51.35
CA ALA A 247 -27.57 6.11 -52.38
C ALA A 247 -26.96 5.84 -53.77
N ASP A 248 -27.01 4.57 -54.20
CA ASP A 248 -27.44 4.15 -55.55
C ASP A 248 -26.90 2.76 -55.90
N SER A 249 -27.80 1.92 -56.43
CA SER A 249 -27.64 0.60 -57.06
C SER A 249 -27.77 -0.63 -56.17
#